data_AF-A0A831QLM8-F1
#
_entry.id   AF-A0A831QLM8-F1
#
_cell.length_a   1.000
_cell.length_b   1.000
_cell.length_c   1.000
_cell.angle_alpha   90.00
_cell.angle_beta   90.00
_cell.angle_gamma   90.00
#
_symmetry.space_group_name_H-M   'P 1'
#
loop_
_entity.id
_entity.type
_entity.pdbx_description
1 polymer ?
#
loop_
_entity_poly.entity_id
_entity_poly.type
_entity_poly.pdbx_seq_one_letter_code
_entity_poly.pdbx_strand_id
1 'polypeptide(L)'
;VYCVARRGVTGQHTVMDADLENYLSRCRRATDLPLALGFGIGCRQDVVMLEGRVDMAVIGTATIRLVDDRGPEAVGPFIAGLLGS
;
A
#
# COMPACT_ATOMS: atom_id res chain seq x y z
N VAL A 1 -5.49 3.63 -13.02
CA VAL A 1 -4.26 2.84 -13.29
C VAL A 1 -3.89 2.06 -12.04
N TYR A 2 -3.54 0.77 -12.17
CA TYR A 2 -3.02 -0.03 -11.06
C TYR A 2 -1.50 -0.06 -11.10
N CYS A 3 -0.89 0.56 -10.09
CA CYS A 3 0.54 0.65 -9.93
C CYS A 3 1.01 -0.39 -8.90
N VAL A 4 1.80 -1.36 -9.35
CA VAL A 4 2.49 -2.29 -8.43
C VAL A 4 3.84 -1.69 -8.09
N ALA A 5 3.99 -1.20 -6.86
CA ALA A 5 5.28 -0.79 -6.35
C ALA A 5 5.81 -1.93 -5.47
N ARG A 6 6.88 -2.59 -5.92
CA ARG A 6 7.57 -3.59 -5.09
C ARG A 6 8.26 -2.83 -3.95
N ARG A 7 7.88 -3.09 -2.68
CA ARG A 7 8.81 -2.90 -1.56
C ARG A 7 10.09 -3.67 -1.93
N GLY A 8 11.21 -2.97 -2.02
CA GLY A 8 12.36 -3.38 -2.81
C GLY A 8 12.87 -4.80 -2.54
N VAL A 9 13.55 -5.33 -3.55
CA VAL A 9 14.63 -6.33 -3.38
C VAL A 9 15.82 -5.79 -2.56
N THR A 10 15.75 -4.55 -2.08
CA THR A 10 16.75 -3.88 -1.27
C THR A 10 16.15 -3.50 0.08
N GLY A 11 16.52 -4.25 1.12
CA GLY A 11 16.08 -4.09 2.50
C GLY A 11 16.60 -2.80 3.18
N GLN A 12 16.21 -1.64 2.67
CA GLN A 12 16.51 -0.34 3.28
C GLN A 12 15.22 0.47 3.38
N HIS A 13 14.72 0.60 4.60
CA HIS A 13 13.40 1.14 4.94
C HIS A 13 13.31 2.68 4.82
N THR A 14 14.28 3.33 4.15
CA THR A 14 14.57 4.76 4.40
C THR A 14 14.70 5.62 3.13
N VAL A 15 14.53 5.07 1.92
CA VAL A 15 14.55 5.85 0.64
C VAL A 15 13.16 5.88 -0.03
N MET A 16 12.12 5.46 0.69
CA MET A 16 10.82 5.17 0.08
C MET A 16 9.99 6.40 -0.29
N ASP A 17 10.09 7.50 0.45
CA ASP A 17 9.22 8.66 0.22
C ASP A 17 9.55 9.40 -1.09
N ALA A 18 10.82 9.72 -1.35
CA ALA A 18 11.20 10.51 -2.53
C ALA A 18 10.99 9.76 -3.85
N ASP A 19 11.34 8.47 -3.88
CA ASP A 19 11.15 7.64 -5.07
C ASP A 19 9.68 7.37 -5.36
N LEU A 20 8.86 7.20 -4.32
CA LEU A 20 7.42 7.03 -4.46
C LEU A 20 6.75 8.31 -4.97
N GLU A 21 7.09 9.49 -4.44
CA GLU A 21 6.52 10.75 -4.92
C GLU A 21 6.88 11.03 -6.38
N ASN A 22 8.14 10.78 -6.77
CA ASN A 22 8.57 10.89 -8.16
C ASN A 22 7.80 9.92 -9.07
N TYR A 23 7.61 8.69 -8.62
CA TYR A 23 6.85 7.68 -9.35
C TYR A 23 5.38 8.08 -9.52
N LEU A 24 4.71 8.48 -8.44
CA LEU A 24 3.31 8.93 -8.48
C LEU A 24 3.14 10.17 -9.37
N SER A 25 4.05 11.12 -9.30
CA SER A 25 4.04 12.32 -10.15
C SER A 25 4.15 11.97 -11.64
N ARG A 26 5.00 10.99 -11.99
CA ARG A 26 5.10 10.49 -13.36
C ARG A 26 3.81 9.82 -13.82
N CYS A 27 3.15 9.05 -12.96
CA CYS A 27 1.88 8.41 -13.26
C CYS A 27 0.77 9.45 -13.49
N ARG A 28 0.63 10.44 -12.59
CA ARG A 28 -0.38 11.51 -12.72
C ARG A 28 -0.20 12.35 -13.99
N ARG A 29 1.04 12.55 -14.43
CA ARG A 29 1.31 13.23 -15.72
C ARG A 29 0.92 12.41 -16.95
N ALA A 30 0.83 11.10 -16.83
CA ALA A 30 0.53 10.22 -17.95
C ALA A 30 -0.98 9.93 -18.08
N THR A 31 -1.78 10.22 -17.05
CA THR A 31 -3.21 9.92 -17.03
C THR A 31 -3.93 10.66 -15.92
N ASP A 32 -5.21 11.00 -16.16
CA ASP A 32 -6.13 11.54 -15.15
C ASP A 32 -6.95 10.45 -14.43
N LEU A 33 -6.72 9.17 -14.74
CA LEU A 33 -7.42 8.07 -14.10
C LEU A 33 -6.95 7.88 -12.64
N PRO A 34 -7.84 7.43 -11.71
CA PRO A 34 -7.46 7.15 -10.34
C PRO A 34 -6.27 6.20 -10.22
N LEU A 35 -5.35 6.50 -9.30
CA LEU A 35 -4.14 5.73 -9.02
C LEU A 35 -4.37 4.79 -7.83
N ALA A 36 -4.31 3.50 -8.10
CA ALA A 36 -4.28 2.46 -7.08
C ALA A 36 -2.84 1.97 -6.88
N LEU A 37 -2.38 1.86 -5.63
CA LEU A 37 -1.01 1.45 -5.29
C LEU A 37 -1.00 0.24 -4.36
N GLY A 38 -0.34 -0.83 -4.79
CA GLY A 38 0.04 -1.94 -3.92
C GLY A 38 1.49 -1.81 -3.48
N PHE A 39 1.74 -1.44 -2.22
CA PHE A 39 3.09 -1.19 -1.69
C PHE A 39 3.42 -1.98 -0.40
N GLY A 40 3.05 -3.27 -0.37
CA GLY A 40 3.34 -4.13 0.78
C GLY A 40 2.77 -3.57 2.09
N ILE A 41 1.55 -3.01 2.02
CA ILE A 41 0.84 -2.38 3.13
C ILE A 41 0.51 -3.47 4.15
N GLY A 42 0.97 -3.30 5.38
CA GLY A 42 0.77 -4.26 6.47
C GLY A 42 0.39 -3.61 7.80
N CYS A 43 0.51 -2.28 7.93
CA CYS A 43 0.09 -1.57 9.13
C CYS A 43 -0.52 -0.20 8.80
N ARG A 44 -1.13 0.44 9.80
CA ARG A 44 -1.74 1.77 9.67
C ARG A 44 -0.74 2.84 9.23
N GLN A 45 0.51 2.77 9.68
CA GLN A 45 1.54 3.73 9.30
C GLN A 45 1.80 3.71 7.79
N ASP A 46 1.69 2.55 7.15
CA ASP A 46 1.81 2.44 5.70
C ASP A 46 0.63 3.13 4.98
N VAL A 47 -0.57 3.05 5.55
CA VAL A 47 -1.76 3.74 5.00
C VAL A 47 -1.61 5.25 5.13
N VAL A 48 -1.19 5.73 6.31
CA VAL A 48 -0.97 7.16 6.57
C VAL A 48 0.08 7.75 5.62
N MET A 49 1.13 6.99 5.27
CA MET A 49 2.13 7.41 4.27
C MET A 49 1.53 7.63 2.86
N LEU A 50 0.41 6.98 2.56
CA LEU A 50 -0.25 7.00 1.25
C LEU A 50 -1.46 7.96 1.19
N GLU A 51 -1.99 8.37 2.34
CA GLU A 51 -3.10 9.31 2.42
C GLU A 51 -2.79 10.61 1.66
N GLY A 52 -3.73 11.04 0.82
CA GLY A 52 -3.58 12.22 -0.04
C GLY A 52 -2.63 12.06 -1.22
N ARG A 53 -1.88 10.95 -1.32
CA ARG A 53 -0.94 10.69 -2.43
C ARG A 53 -1.53 9.77 -3.50
N VAL A 54 -2.36 8.81 -3.11
CA VAL A 54 -3.01 7.84 -4.00
C VAL A 54 -4.51 7.78 -3.74
N ASP A 55 -5.27 7.36 -4.75
CA ASP A 55 -6.72 7.27 -4.66
C ASP A 55 -7.16 5.93 -4.03
N MET A 56 -6.31 4.90 -4.12
CA MET A 56 -6.60 3.58 -3.56
C MET A 56 -5.32 2.87 -3.11
N ALA A 57 -5.39 2.23 -1.94
CA ALA A 57 -4.38 1.33 -1.41
C ALA A 57 -4.78 -0.13 -1.66
N VAL A 58 -3.84 -0.96 -2.15
CA VAL A 58 -4.08 -2.39 -2.40
C VAL A 58 -3.27 -3.25 -1.44
N ILE A 59 -3.96 -4.10 -0.69
CA ILE A 59 -3.39 -4.98 0.35
C ILE A 59 -3.57 -6.42 -0.09
N GLY A 60 -2.45 -7.09 -0.40
CA GLY A 60 -2.45 -8.49 -0.87
C GLY A 60 -1.70 -9.41 0.08
N THR A 61 -0.37 -9.37 0.03
CA THR A 61 0.51 -10.30 0.76
C THR A 61 0.25 -10.32 2.27
N ALA A 62 -0.04 -9.17 2.90
CA ALA A 62 -0.37 -9.13 4.32
C ALA A 62 -1.66 -9.89 4.64
N THR A 63 -2.71 -9.73 3.82
CA THR A 63 -3.98 -10.45 3.96
C THR A 63 -3.79 -11.95 3.76
N ILE A 64 -3.04 -12.36 2.72
CA ILE A 64 -2.78 -13.79 2.46
C ILE A 64 -2.07 -14.44 3.66
N ARG A 65 -0.97 -13.83 4.14
CA ARG A 65 -0.24 -14.33 5.32
C ARG A 65 -1.13 -14.40 6.56
N LEU A 66 -1.98 -13.40 6.76
CA LEU A 66 -2.89 -13.38 7.90
C LEU A 66 -3.91 -14.53 7.84
N VAL A 67 -4.45 -14.82 6.66
CA VAL A 67 -5.37 -15.94 6.44
C VAL A 67 -4.67 -17.27 6.68
N ASP A 68 -3.45 -17.44 6.16
CA ASP A 68 -2.65 -18.65 6.37
C ASP A 68 -2.34 -18.89 7.86
N ASP A 69 -2.03 -17.82 8.61
CA ASP A 69 -1.62 -17.91 10.01
C ASP A 69 -2.80 -18.00 10.99
N ARG A 70 -3.91 -17.30 10.72
CA ARG A 70 -5.00 -17.07 11.70
C ARG A 70 -6.40 -17.35 11.16
N GLY A 71 -6.53 -17.74 9.90
CA GLY A 71 -7.80 -17.97 9.24
C GLY A 71 -8.49 -16.70 8.72
N PRO A 72 -9.55 -16.85 7.90
CA PRO A 72 -10.22 -15.75 7.21
C PRO A 72 -10.88 -14.74 8.15
N GLU A 73 -11.29 -15.16 9.35
CA GLU A 73 -11.97 -14.28 10.31
C GLU A 73 -11.07 -13.18 10.86
N ALA A 74 -9.74 -13.34 10.76
CA ALA A 74 -8.79 -12.32 11.17
C ALA A 74 -8.75 -11.12 10.20
N VAL A 75 -9.26 -11.25 8.97
CA VAL A 75 -9.17 -10.21 7.93
C VAL A 75 -9.97 -8.97 8.31
N GLY A 76 -11.20 -9.12 8.80
CA GLY A 76 -12.05 -7.98 9.17
C GLY A 76 -11.39 -7.05 10.21
N PRO A 77 -10.96 -7.58 11.38
CA PRO A 77 -10.23 -6.81 12.38
C PRO A 77 -8.94 -6.18 11.87
N PHE A 78 -8.20 -6.89 11.01
CA PHE A 78 -6.99 -6.36 10.40
C PHE A 78 -7.27 -5.14 9.52
N ILE A 79 -8.24 -5.23 8.61
CA ILE A 79 -8.63 -4.10 7.75
C ILE A 79 -9.14 -2.92 8.57
N ALA A 80 -9.95 -3.17 9.61
CA ALA A 80 -10.41 -2.12 10.51
C ALA A 80 -9.22 -1.40 11.21
N GLY A 81 -8.22 -2.15 11.64
CA GLY A 81 -6.99 -1.60 12.24
C GLY A 81 -6.18 -0.70 11.28
N LEU A 82 -6.28 -0.93 9.97
CA LEU A 82 -5.63 -0.07 8.98
C LEU A 82 -6.34 1.27 8.81
N LEU A 83 -7.68 1.27 8.80
CA LEU A 83 -8.51 2.46 8.62
C LEU A 83 -8.47 3.40 9.83
N GLY A 84 -8.10 2.88 11.00
CA GLY A 84 -8.15 3.62 12.25
C GLY A 84 -9.56 3.54 12.80
N SER A 85 -9.66 2.96 13.99
CA SER A 85 -10.89 2.85 14.76
C SER A 85 -11.59 4.20 14.92
#